data_AF-A0A2V4E3P8-F1
#
_entry.id   AF-A0A2V4E3P8-F1
#
_cell.length_a   1.000
_cell.length_b   1.000
_cell.length_c   1.000
_cell.angle_alpha   90.00
_cell.angle_beta   90.00
_cell.angle_gamma   90.00
#
_symmetry.space_group_name_H-M   'P 1'
#
loop_
_entity.id
_entity.type
_entity.pdbx_description
1 polymer ?
#
loop_
_entity_poly.entity_id
_entity_poly.type
_entity_poly.pdbx_seq_one_letter_code
_entity_poly.pdbx_strand_id
1 'polypeptide(L)'
;MNFYKNLFAKNKKLDQSGENQEKQTFEDLIEQYIGLAFEKQMDLEDIIYGKPWQIDMAKQQLVFGDDLYCSFQLLGTFSHSSETWLWAWGNEQSQLPKNIIEQSLELKKIGEKNNIELLKFPKFDATEDDLHLFGIIASGMFNSSGYYVADYGQGTLVLTFNNEDIEQIHKKNDTHNRVASVIPQLIANYDVNHYAAIKHYLLAKNYQITFDDGLKLIATKGENQISAEFDNSSRLIGLKG
;
A
#
# COMPACT_ATOMS: atom_id res chain seq x y z
N MET A 1 -10.74 -0.77 14.09
CA MET A 1 -9.74 -1.51 14.89
C MET A 1 -8.41 -0.78 14.72
N ASN A 2 -7.68 -0.51 15.80
CA ASN A 2 -6.43 0.28 15.76
C ASN A 2 -5.23 -0.65 15.48
N PHE A 3 -5.11 -1.13 14.24
CA PHE A 3 -4.20 -2.22 13.89
C PHE A 3 -2.71 -1.85 13.95
N TYR A 4 -2.34 -0.70 13.38
CA TYR A 4 -0.93 -0.32 13.23
C TYR A 4 -0.29 0.21 14.51
N LYS A 5 -1.10 0.75 15.44
CA LYS A 5 -0.62 1.17 16.77
C LYS A 5 0.07 0.04 17.52
N ASN A 6 -0.30 -1.22 17.29
CA ASN A 6 0.37 -2.37 17.90
C ASN A 6 1.72 -2.70 17.26
N LEU A 7 1.85 -2.61 15.93
CA LEU A 7 3.13 -2.77 15.23
C LEU A 7 4.14 -1.72 15.69
N PHE A 8 3.71 -0.47 15.80
CA PHE A 8 4.55 0.62 16.32
C PHE A 8 4.78 0.53 17.83
N ALA A 9 3.79 0.09 18.63
CA ALA A 9 3.96 -0.05 20.07
C ALA A 9 4.92 -1.19 20.46
N LYS A 10 4.91 -2.30 19.73
CA LYS A 10 5.89 -3.40 19.90
C LYS A 10 7.31 -2.95 19.56
N ASN A 11 7.46 -2.05 18.58
CA ASN A 11 8.76 -1.55 18.10
C ASN A 11 9.16 -0.17 18.68
N LYS A 12 8.39 0.36 19.64
CA LYS A 12 8.51 1.74 20.17
C LYS A 12 9.82 2.07 20.90
N LYS A 13 10.68 1.08 21.15
CA LYS A 13 11.99 1.28 21.83
C LYS A 13 13.09 1.81 20.90
N LEU A 14 12.83 1.94 19.60
CA LEU A 14 13.88 2.12 18.61
C LEU A 14 13.89 3.49 17.92
N ASP A 15 12.85 4.30 18.10
CA ASP A 15 12.75 5.65 17.54
C ASP A 15 13.01 6.75 18.58
N GLN A 16 14.28 6.99 18.88
CA GLN A 16 14.71 8.30 19.40
C GLN A 16 16.06 8.70 18.80
N SER A 17 16.04 9.64 17.84
CA SER A 17 16.87 10.87 17.78
C SER A 17 17.15 11.39 16.35
N GLY A 18 17.08 12.73 16.17
CA GLY A 18 18.13 13.50 15.49
C GLY A 18 17.90 14.08 14.07
N GLU A 19 17.61 15.39 14.04
CA GLU A 19 17.96 16.49 13.09
C GLU A 19 17.41 16.60 11.64
N ASN A 20 16.53 17.61 11.45
CA ASN A 20 16.38 18.62 10.37
C ASN A 20 16.61 18.26 8.88
N GLN A 21 16.14 17.09 8.47
CA GLN A 21 15.37 16.93 7.23
C GLN A 21 14.01 16.35 7.65
N GLU A 22 12.89 16.76 7.04
CA GLU A 22 11.61 16.04 7.26
C GLU A 22 11.80 14.61 6.74
N LYS A 23 12.18 13.71 7.65
CA LYS A 23 12.28 12.28 7.39
C LYS A 23 10.86 11.74 7.34
N GLN A 24 10.56 11.05 6.24
CA GLN A 24 9.27 10.40 6.07
C GLN A 24 9.12 9.23 7.06
N THR A 25 7.96 9.10 7.68
CA THR A 25 7.62 7.97 8.55
C THR A 25 6.97 6.83 7.77
N PHE A 26 6.78 5.66 8.39
CA PHE A 26 6.04 4.57 7.75
C PHE A 26 4.56 4.91 7.59
N GLU A 27 3.99 5.63 8.56
CA GLU A 27 2.63 6.16 8.52
C GLU A 27 2.44 7.13 7.35
N ASP A 28 3.39 8.05 7.13
CA ASP A 28 3.35 8.96 5.97
C ASP A 28 3.34 8.19 4.64
N LEU A 29 4.07 7.07 4.55
CA LEU A 29 4.06 6.20 3.37
C LEU A 29 2.69 5.51 3.19
N ILE A 30 2.08 5.03 4.27
CA ILE A 30 0.73 4.46 4.21
C ILE A 30 -0.24 5.51 3.72
N GLU A 31 -0.29 6.67 4.36
CA GLU A 31 -1.20 7.76 4.03
C GLU A 31 -1.00 8.25 2.60
N GLN A 32 0.25 8.25 2.11
CA GLN A 32 0.56 8.60 0.74
C GLN A 32 -0.04 7.64 -0.31
N TYR A 33 -0.11 6.34 -0.02
CA TYR A 33 -0.43 5.32 -1.03
C TYR A 33 -1.76 4.58 -0.79
N ILE A 34 -2.34 4.68 0.40
CA ILE A 34 -3.53 3.90 0.79
C ILE A 34 -4.73 4.13 -0.13
N GLY A 35 -4.99 5.38 -0.53
CA GLY A 35 -6.15 5.67 -1.39
C GLY A 35 -6.06 5.01 -2.76
N LEU A 36 -4.87 5.05 -3.39
CA LEU A 36 -4.62 4.36 -4.65
C LEU A 36 -4.70 2.84 -4.50
N ALA A 37 -4.01 2.29 -3.49
CA ALA A 37 -3.98 0.86 -3.26
C ALA A 37 -5.38 0.31 -2.95
N PHE A 38 -6.16 1.02 -2.14
CA PHE A 38 -7.53 0.66 -1.80
C PHE A 38 -8.44 0.64 -3.04
N GLU A 39 -8.43 1.69 -3.86
CA GLU A 39 -9.19 1.72 -5.12
C GLU A 39 -8.83 0.55 -6.03
N LYS A 40 -7.53 0.26 -6.21
CA LYS A 40 -7.08 -0.88 -7.02
C LYS A 40 -7.54 -2.22 -6.43
N GLN A 41 -7.46 -2.41 -5.10
CA GLN A 41 -7.95 -3.63 -4.45
C GLN A 41 -9.46 -3.83 -4.61
N MET A 42 -10.26 -2.75 -4.61
CA MET A 42 -11.69 -2.85 -4.91
C MET A 42 -11.96 -3.33 -6.34
N ASP A 43 -11.17 -2.89 -7.32
CA ASP A 43 -11.33 -3.36 -8.70
C ASP A 43 -10.89 -4.83 -8.85
N LEU A 44 -9.94 -5.28 -8.03
CA LEU A 44 -9.41 -6.64 -8.06
C LEU A 44 -10.36 -7.67 -7.44
N GLU A 45 -11.27 -7.27 -6.55
CA GLU A 45 -12.18 -8.17 -5.85
C GLU A 45 -12.90 -9.10 -6.83
N ASP A 46 -13.55 -8.57 -7.87
CA ASP A 46 -14.26 -9.38 -8.86
C ASP A 46 -13.34 -10.15 -9.84
N ILE A 47 -12.04 -9.82 -9.87
CA ILE A 47 -11.07 -10.37 -10.84
C ILE A 47 -10.36 -11.60 -10.28
N ILE A 48 -9.86 -11.50 -9.04
CA ILE A 48 -8.98 -12.51 -8.44
C ILE A 48 -9.63 -13.28 -7.29
N TYR A 49 -10.76 -12.81 -6.74
CA TYR A 49 -11.40 -13.49 -5.62
C TYR A 49 -11.84 -14.91 -5.98
N GLY A 50 -11.52 -15.85 -5.09
CA GLY A 50 -11.86 -17.27 -5.26
C GLY A 50 -11.04 -18.01 -6.34
N LYS A 51 -10.18 -17.32 -7.11
CA LYS A 51 -9.26 -18.00 -8.04
C LYS A 51 -8.09 -18.62 -7.26
N PRO A 52 -7.68 -19.87 -7.58
CA PRO A 52 -6.43 -20.41 -7.04
C PRO A 52 -5.26 -19.56 -7.54
N TRP A 53 -4.17 -19.52 -6.79
CA TRP A 53 -2.97 -18.80 -7.19
C TRP A 53 -1.76 -19.75 -7.20
N GLN A 54 -0.79 -19.46 -8.06
CA GLN A 54 0.49 -20.17 -8.12
C GLN A 54 1.61 -19.24 -8.58
N ILE A 55 2.84 -19.55 -8.17
CA ILE A 55 4.04 -18.88 -8.66
C ILE A 55 4.85 -19.89 -9.48
N ASP A 56 5.02 -19.62 -10.77
CA ASP A 56 5.98 -20.32 -11.62
C ASP A 56 7.31 -19.57 -11.52
N MET A 57 8.23 -20.06 -10.67
CA MET A 57 9.54 -19.44 -10.48
C MET A 57 10.47 -19.58 -11.69
N ALA A 58 10.25 -20.59 -12.55
CA ALA A 58 11.05 -20.77 -13.76
C ALA A 58 10.68 -19.71 -14.81
N LYS A 59 9.39 -19.40 -14.94
CA LYS A 59 8.90 -18.32 -15.80
C LYS A 59 8.84 -16.96 -15.11
N GLN A 60 8.99 -16.94 -13.78
CA GLN A 60 8.85 -15.76 -12.93
C GLN A 60 7.49 -15.08 -13.08
N GLN A 61 6.43 -15.89 -12.99
CA GLN A 61 5.04 -15.45 -13.15
C GLN A 61 4.19 -15.80 -11.92
N LEU A 62 3.33 -14.86 -11.53
CA LEU A 62 2.19 -15.12 -10.66
C LEU A 62 1.00 -15.44 -11.55
N VAL A 63 0.28 -16.52 -11.26
CA VAL A 63 -0.89 -16.93 -12.03
C VAL A 63 -2.09 -17.02 -11.12
N PHE A 64 -3.19 -16.37 -11.50
CA PHE A 64 -4.50 -16.53 -10.87
C PHE A 64 -5.41 -17.36 -11.78
N GLY A 65 -5.96 -18.45 -11.27
CA GLY A 65 -6.66 -19.43 -12.08
C GLY A 65 -5.74 -20.06 -13.13
N ASP A 66 -6.23 -20.17 -14.35
CA ASP A 66 -5.52 -20.78 -15.48
C ASP A 66 -5.25 -19.79 -16.62
N ASP A 67 -5.67 -18.53 -16.47
CA ASP A 67 -5.76 -17.56 -17.57
C ASP A 67 -5.13 -16.19 -17.26
N LEU A 68 -4.98 -15.83 -15.98
CA LEU A 68 -4.46 -14.54 -15.58
C LEU A 68 -2.99 -14.64 -15.16
N TYR A 69 -2.10 -14.38 -16.11
CA TYR A 69 -0.66 -14.38 -15.91
C TYR A 69 -0.16 -12.96 -15.63
N CYS A 70 0.57 -12.79 -14.53
CA CYS A 70 1.09 -11.53 -14.06
C CYS A 70 2.62 -11.61 -13.89
N SER A 71 3.32 -10.52 -14.22
CA SER A 71 4.65 -10.33 -13.64
C SER A 71 4.50 -9.96 -12.17
N PHE A 72 5.51 -10.26 -11.35
CA PHE A 72 5.44 -9.97 -9.92
C PHE A 72 6.76 -9.49 -9.35
N GLN A 73 6.69 -8.87 -8.18
CA GLN A 73 7.82 -8.59 -7.30
C GLN A 73 7.51 -9.14 -5.92
N LEU A 74 8.42 -9.96 -5.39
CA LEU A 74 8.33 -10.50 -4.05
C LEU A 74 8.84 -9.45 -3.05
N LEU A 75 7.97 -9.06 -2.13
CA LEU A 75 8.32 -8.15 -1.05
C LEU A 75 8.94 -8.90 0.11
N GLY A 76 8.35 -10.04 0.49
CA GLY A 76 8.85 -10.86 1.59
C GLY A 76 7.86 -11.94 2.02
N THR A 77 8.18 -12.56 3.15
CA THR A 77 7.45 -13.71 3.67
C THR A 77 7.17 -13.55 5.15
N PHE A 78 5.94 -13.84 5.55
CA PHE A 78 5.51 -13.98 6.94
C PHE A 78 5.52 -15.46 7.33
N SER A 79 6.03 -15.75 8.53
CA SER A 79 6.00 -17.08 9.13
C SER A 79 4.89 -17.14 10.18
N HIS A 80 3.88 -17.99 9.97
CA HIS A 80 2.79 -18.19 10.93
C HIS A 80 3.29 -18.76 12.27
N SER A 81 4.30 -19.63 12.22
CA SER A 81 4.82 -20.30 13.42
C SER A 81 5.63 -19.40 14.33
N SER A 82 6.34 -18.41 13.77
CA SER A 82 7.21 -17.51 14.52
C SER A 82 6.68 -16.08 14.60
N GLU A 83 5.55 -15.79 13.97
CA GLU A 83 4.93 -14.45 13.90
C GLU A 83 5.94 -13.38 13.46
N THR A 84 6.78 -13.71 12.47
CA THR A 84 7.82 -12.80 11.98
C THR A 84 7.69 -12.55 10.49
N TRP A 85 7.87 -11.30 10.10
CA TRP A 85 8.11 -10.89 8.72
C TRP A 85 9.60 -11.02 8.38
N LEU A 86 9.91 -11.50 7.18
CA LEU A 86 11.24 -11.51 6.57
C LEU A 86 11.15 -10.87 5.18
N TRP A 87 11.81 -9.74 4.98
CA TRP A 87 11.93 -9.12 3.66
C TRP A 87 12.67 -10.03 2.67
N ALA A 88 12.27 -9.97 1.41
CA ALA A 88 12.88 -10.78 0.34
C ALA A 88 14.37 -10.46 0.17
N TRP A 89 14.76 -9.18 0.27
CA TRP A 89 16.16 -8.76 0.26
C TRP A 89 16.97 -9.28 1.46
N GLY A 90 16.31 -9.63 2.58
CA GLY A 90 16.94 -10.20 3.77
C GLY A 90 17.04 -11.73 3.74
N ASN A 91 16.42 -12.39 2.74
CA ASN A 91 16.39 -13.84 2.61
C ASN A 91 17.56 -14.35 1.74
N GLU A 92 18.79 -14.11 2.20
CA GLU A 92 20.03 -14.44 1.46
C GLU A 92 20.16 -15.94 1.15
N GLN A 93 19.59 -16.80 1.99
CA GLN A 93 19.66 -18.26 1.85
C GLN A 93 18.87 -18.79 0.65
N SER A 94 17.81 -18.08 0.24
CA SER A 94 16.90 -18.55 -0.82
C SER A 94 17.40 -18.28 -2.24
N GLN A 95 18.55 -17.59 -2.40
CA GLN A 95 19.16 -17.26 -3.71
C GLN A 95 18.15 -16.72 -4.73
N LEU A 96 17.23 -15.86 -4.26
CA LEU A 96 16.15 -15.32 -5.08
C LEU A 96 16.73 -14.52 -6.26
N PRO A 97 16.18 -14.67 -7.48
CA PRO A 97 16.59 -13.85 -8.61
C PRO A 97 16.42 -12.36 -8.30
N LYS A 98 17.48 -11.56 -8.53
CA LYS A 98 17.45 -10.13 -8.17
C LYS A 98 16.30 -9.37 -8.83
N ASN A 99 15.97 -9.75 -10.06
CA ASN A 99 14.95 -9.09 -10.87
C ASN A 99 13.51 -9.31 -10.36
N ILE A 100 13.29 -10.25 -9.42
CA ILE A 100 11.97 -10.45 -8.79
C ILE A 100 11.88 -9.82 -7.38
N ILE A 101 12.96 -9.21 -6.87
CA ILE A 101 13.00 -8.59 -5.52
C ILE A 101 13.41 -7.12 -5.56
N GLU A 102 13.43 -6.49 -6.73
CA GLU A 102 13.90 -5.11 -6.93
C GLU A 102 13.12 -4.12 -6.08
N GLN A 103 11.79 -4.27 -6.03
CA GLN A 103 10.94 -3.41 -5.20
C GLN A 103 11.28 -3.52 -3.70
N SER A 104 11.57 -4.72 -3.21
CA SER A 104 11.98 -4.91 -1.81
C SER A 104 13.32 -4.21 -1.52
N LEU A 105 14.26 -4.26 -2.47
CA LEU A 105 15.55 -3.58 -2.37
C LEU A 105 15.40 -2.05 -2.38
N GLU A 106 14.49 -1.51 -3.20
CA GLU A 106 14.20 -0.06 -3.20
C GLU A 106 13.52 0.38 -1.89
N LEU A 107 12.58 -0.41 -1.37
CA LEU A 107 11.98 -0.15 -0.05
C LEU A 107 13.03 -0.13 1.07
N LYS A 108 14.02 -1.03 1.01
CA LYS A 108 15.16 -1.02 1.93
C LYS A 108 15.91 0.31 1.88
N LYS A 109 16.23 0.83 0.69
CA LYS A 109 16.93 2.12 0.53
C LYS A 109 16.12 3.28 1.10
N ILE A 110 14.79 3.26 0.94
CA ILE A 110 13.89 4.24 1.54
C ILE A 110 13.91 4.13 3.06
N GLY A 111 13.90 2.92 3.58
CA GLY A 111 14.05 2.63 5.01
C GLY A 111 15.35 3.15 5.59
N GLU A 112 16.48 2.89 4.93
CA GLU A 112 17.80 3.38 5.34
C GLU A 112 17.88 4.91 5.28
N LYS A 113 17.37 5.52 4.20
CA LYS A 113 17.39 6.98 3.99
C LYS A 113 16.57 7.73 5.05
N ASN A 114 15.39 7.22 5.40
CA ASN A 114 14.46 7.87 6.33
C ASN A 114 14.55 7.32 7.76
N ASN A 115 15.42 6.33 8.00
CA ASN A 115 15.53 5.58 9.26
C ASN A 115 14.27 4.78 9.64
N ILE A 116 13.44 4.38 8.66
CA ILE A 116 12.22 3.61 8.91
C ILE A 116 12.58 2.14 9.19
N GLU A 117 12.39 1.72 10.43
CA GLU A 117 12.81 0.41 10.94
C GLU A 117 12.19 -0.76 10.21
N LEU A 118 10.87 -0.67 9.98
CA LEU A 118 10.07 -1.68 9.29
C LEU A 118 10.51 -1.93 7.85
N LEU A 119 11.28 -1.02 7.26
CA LEU A 119 11.83 -1.15 5.91
C LEU A 119 13.33 -1.44 5.88
N LYS A 120 14.08 -1.04 6.93
CA LYS A 120 15.55 -1.17 6.98
C LYS A 120 16.02 -2.48 7.61
N PHE A 121 15.24 -3.09 8.51
CA PHE A 121 15.61 -4.36 9.14
C PHE A 121 15.06 -5.56 8.36
N PRO A 122 15.86 -6.62 8.19
CA PRO A 122 15.47 -7.75 7.34
C PRO A 122 14.33 -8.55 7.93
N LYS A 123 14.29 -8.66 9.26
CA LYS A 123 13.35 -9.51 10.00
C LYS A 123 12.89 -8.80 11.27
N PHE A 124 11.59 -8.90 11.56
CA PHE A 124 10.98 -8.37 12.78
C PHE A 124 9.64 -9.07 13.05
N ASP A 125 9.10 -8.88 14.25
CA ASP A 125 7.80 -9.42 14.65
C ASP A 125 6.68 -8.66 13.91
N ALA A 126 5.71 -9.40 13.39
CA ALA A 126 4.58 -8.85 12.64
C ALA A 126 3.32 -9.68 12.89
N THR A 127 2.18 -9.17 12.45
CA THR A 127 0.90 -9.89 12.43
C THR A 127 0.41 -10.01 10.99
N GLU A 128 -0.59 -10.86 10.75
CA GLU A 128 -1.19 -11.00 9.42
C GLU A 128 -1.80 -9.69 8.90
N ASP A 129 -2.38 -8.88 9.81
CA ASP A 129 -2.96 -7.58 9.48
C ASP A 129 -1.89 -6.58 8.97
N ASP A 130 -0.63 -6.72 9.42
CA ASP A 130 0.46 -5.84 9.01
C ASP A 130 0.90 -6.09 7.56
N LEU A 131 0.64 -7.29 7.02
CA LEU A 131 1.12 -7.69 5.69
C LEU A 131 0.54 -6.83 4.57
N HIS A 132 -0.72 -6.41 4.72
CA HIS A 132 -1.39 -5.54 3.77
C HIS A 132 -0.69 -4.18 3.65
N LEU A 133 -0.07 -3.66 4.72
CA LEU A 133 0.63 -2.38 4.69
C LEU A 133 1.80 -2.39 3.72
N PHE A 134 2.58 -3.47 3.72
CA PHE A 134 3.71 -3.61 2.81
C PHE A 134 3.24 -3.63 1.36
N GLY A 135 2.14 -4.34 1.10
CA GLY A 135 1.48 -4.37 -0.21
C GLY A 135 0.93 -3.01 -0.63
N ILE A 136 0.29 -2.27 0.28
CA ILE A 136 -0.24 -0.92 0.05
C ILE A 136 0.87 0.04 -0.36
N ILE A 137 1.94 0.11 0.43
CA ILE A 137 3.06 1.02 0.17
C ILE A 137 3.72 0.66 -1.17
N ALA A 138 4.04 -0.62 -1.37
CA ALA A 138 4.74 -1.06 -2.57
C ALA A 138 3.89 -0.86 -3.83
N SER A 139 2.62 -1.29 -3.83
CA SER A 139 1.77 -1.18 -5.01
C SER A 139 1.53 0.27 -5.44
N GLY A 140 1.34 1.19 -4.49
CA GLY A 140 1.22 2.61 -4.78
C GLY A 140 2.54 3.22 -5.27
N MET A 141 3.64 2.96 -4.56
CA MET A 141 4.96 3.53 -4.86
C MET A 141 5.51 3.11 -6.22
N PHE A 142 5.31 1.84 -6.59
CA PHE A 142 5.81 1.29 -7.85
C PHE A 142 4.73 1.26 -8.94
N ASN A 143 3.59 1.92 -8.72
CA ASN A 143 2.43 1.95 -9.60
C ASN A 143 2.06 0.56 -10.15
N SER A 144 2.02 -0.44 -9.27
CA SER A 144 1.70 -1.82 -9.67
C SER A 144 0.19 -1.98 -9.88
N SER A 145 -0.24 -2.93 -10.71
CA SER A 145 -1.67 -3.25 -10.89
C SER A 145 -2.32 -3.69 -9.59
N GLY A 146 -1.58 -4.37 -8.73
CA GLY A 146 -2.08 -4.70 -7.40
C GLY A 146 -0.99 -5.22 -6.49
N TYR A 147 -1.43 -5.58 -5.29
CA TYR A 147 -0.67 -6.43 -4.39
C TYR A 147 -1.49 -7.65 -4.01
N TYR A 148 -0.83 -8.73 -3.63
CA TYR A 148 -1.46 -9.96 -3.20
C TYR A 148 -0.78 -10.50 -1.94
N VAL A 149 -1.61 -10.94 -1.00
CA VAL A 149 -1.21 -11.58 0.26
C VAL A 149 -1.50 -13.08 0.10
N ALA A 150 -0.47 -13.82 -0.28
CA ALA A 150 -0.56 -15.20 -0.75
C ALA A 150 -0.30 -16.18 0.41
N ASP A 151 -1.35 -16.61 1.09
CA ASP A 151 -1.26 -17.64 2.14
C ASP A 151 -1.07 -19.03 1.53
N TYR A 152 0.02 -19.70 1.89
CA TYR A 152 0.36 -21.07 1.47
C TYR A 152 0.36 -22.07 2.64
N GLY A 153 -0.33 -21.74 3.73
CA GLY A 153 -0.65 -22.61 4.86
C GLY A 153 0.36 -22.60 6.01
N GLN A 154 1.66 -22.59 5.71
CA GLN A 154 2.73 -22.53 6.72
C GLN A 154 3.35 -21.12 6.84
N GLY A 155 2.94 -20.21 5.97
CA GLY A 155 3.35 -18.81 5.93
C GLY A 155 2.62 -18.08 4.81
N THR A 156 2.94 -16.80 4.67
CA THR A 156 2.27 -15.89 3.72
C THR A 156 3.31 -15.12 2.92
N LEU A 157 3.14 -15.04 1.60
CA LEU A 157 3.93 -14.15 0.74
C LEU A 157 3.22 -12.81 0.60
N VAL A 158 3.96 -11.71 0.51
CA VAL A 158 3.41 -10.45 -0.01
C VAL A 158 4.12 -10.12 -1.31
N LEU A 159 3.32 -9.87 -2.33
CA LEU A 159 3.75 -9.64 -3.70
C LEU A 159 3.09 -8.37 -4.22
N THR A 160 3.77 -7.61 -5.08
CA THR A 160 3.07 -6.75 -6.05
C THR A 160 3.04 -7.46 -7.39
N PHE A 161 2.08 -7.11 -8.24
CA PHE A 161 1.97 -7.71 -9.56
C PHE A 161 1.45 -6.73 -10.62
N ASN A 162 1.76 -7.02 -11.87
CA ASN A 162 1.32 -6.23 -13.03
C ASN A 162 0.67 -7.11 -14.10
N ASN A 163 -0.42 -6.61 -14.67
CA ASN A 163 -1.11 -7.21 -15.81
C ASN A 163 -1.82 -6.12 -16.62
N GLU A 164 -1.67 -6.17 -17.95
CA GLU A 164 -2.19 -5.13 -18.85
C GLU A 164 -3.71 -5.04 -18.85
N ASP A 165 -4.43 -6.16 -18.76
CA ASP A 165 -5.90 -6.17 -18.76
C ASP A 165 -6.45 -5.54 -17.48
N ILE A 166 -5.81 -5.83 -16.34
CA ILE A 166 -6.13 -5.20 -15.05
C ILE A 166 -5.89 -3.68 -15.11
N GLU A 167 -4.79 -3.23 -15.73
CA GLU A 167 -4.55 -1.80 -15.94
C GLU A 167 -5.63 -1.12 -16.79
N GLN A 168 -6.18 -1.82 -17.79
CA GLN A 168 -7.30 -1.27 -18.57
C GLN A 168 -8.58 -1.17 -17.73
N ILE A 169 -8.81 -2.11 -16.82
CA ILE A 169 -9.95 -2.07 -15.90
C ILE A 169 -9.82 -0.85 -14.96
N HIS A 170 -8.65 -0.65 -14.34
CA HIS A 170 -8.40 0.53 -13.50
C HIS A 170 -8.64 1.83 -14.26
N LYS A 171 -8.12 1.95 -15.49
CA LYS A 171 -8.32 3.14 -16.32
C LYS A 171 -9.79 3.37 -16.67
N LYS A 172 -10.54 2.31 -16.94
CA LYS A 172 -11.98 2.39 -17.22
C LYS A 172 -12.77 2.84 -16.01
N ASN A 173 -12.36 2.41 -14.81
CA ASN A 173 -13.03 2.74 -13.56
C ASN A 173 -12.62 4.12 -12.99
N ASP A 174 -11.52 4.71 -13.47
CA ASP A 174 -11.00 6.03 -13.05
C ASP A 174 -11.91 7.19 -13.46
N THR A 175 -13.03 7.34 -12.75
CA THR A 175 -14.04 8.38 -12.96
C THR A 175 -14.14 9.30 -11.74
N HIS A 176 -14.64 10.52 -11.92
CA HIS A 176 -14.86 11.46 -10.81
C HIS A 176 -15.76 10.86 -9.72
N ASN A 177 -16.88 10.24 -10.11
CA ASN A 177 -17.80 9.59 -9.19
C ASN A 177 -17.14 8.42 -8.43
N ARG A 178 -16.26 7.66 -9.09
CA ARG A 178 -15.46 6.62 -8.43
C ARG A 178 -14.59 7.22 -7.34
N VAL A 179 -13.82 8.26 -7.65
CA VAL A 179 -12.96 8.97 -6.68
C VAL A 179 -13.76 9.48 -5.49
N ALA A 180 -14.90 10.14 -5.74
CA ALA A 180 -15.78 10.63 -4.66
C ALA A 180 -16.33 9.49 -3.79
N SER A 181 -16.62 8.32 -4.37
CA SER A 181 -17.11 7.14 -3.65
C SER A 181 -16.04 6.39 -2.85
N VAL A 182 -14.77 6.46 -3.28
CA VAL A 182 -13.65 5.76 -2.64
C VAL A 182 -13.32 6.39 -1.29
N ILE A 183 -13.34 7.73 -1.21
CA ILE A 183 -13.00 8.49 0.01
C ILE A 183 -13.77 8.02 1.26
N PRO A 184 -15.12 7.98 1.28
CA PRO A 184 -15.85 7.55 2.48
C PRO A 184 -15.63 6.07 2.81
N GLN A 185 -15.43 5.21 1.80
CA GLN A 185 -15.15 3.79 2.01
C GLN A 185 -13.75 3.57 2.61
N LEU A 186 -12.76 4.30 2.12
CA LEU A 186 -11.39 4.26 2.62
C LEU A 186 -11.33 4.58 4.12
N ILE A 187 -11.89 5.73 4.53
CA ILE A 187 -11.83 6.17 5.93
C ILE A 187 -12.69 5.33 6.89
N ALA A 188 -13.66 4.58 6.35
CA ALA A 188 -14.46 3.64 7.14
C ALA A 188 -13.69 2.34 7.44
N ASN A 189 -12.76 1.96 6.56
CA ASN A 189 -12.00 0.72 6.66
C ASN A 189 -10.61 0.88 7.30
N TYR A 190 -10.03 2.08 7.27
CA TYR A 190 -8.67 2.33 7.75
C TYR A 190 -8.60 3.44 8.79
N ASP A 191 -7.89 3.19 9.89
CA ASP A 191 -7.52 4.18 10.92
C ASP A 191 -6.24 4.91 10.47
N VAL A 192 -6.40 5.94 9.64
CA VAL A 192 -5.32 6.78 9.09
C VAL A 192 -5.65 8.26 9.30
N ASN A 193 -4.69 9.17 9.10
CA ASN A 193 -5.02 10.59 9.00
C ASN A 193 -5.87 10.85 7.75
N HIS A 194 -7.17 11.16 7.91
CA HIS A 194 -8.08 11.31 6.77
C HIS A 194 -7.63 12.47 5.87
N TYR A 195 -7.18 13.58 6.43
CA TYR A 195 -6.69 14.73 5.65
C TYR A 195 -5.51 14.34 4.76
N ALA A 196 -4.48 13.72 5.32
CA ALA A 196 -3.30 13.31 4.57
C ALA A 196 -3.67 12.28 3.49
N ALA A 197 -4.39 11.21 3.86
CA ALA A 197 -4.79 10.16 2.92
C ALA A 197 -5.63 10.70 1.75
N ILE A 198 -6.60 11.57 2.02
CA ILE A 198 -7.46 12.17 0.97
C ILE A 198 -6.65 13.10 0.09
N LYS A 199 -5.80 13.96 0.66
CA LYS A 199 -4.96 14.89 -0.12
C LYS A 199 -4.04 14.14 -1.06
N HIS A 200 -3.33 13.13 -0.57
CA HIS A 200 -2.41 12.33 -1.38
C HIS A 200 -3.15 11.54 -2.46
N TYR A 201 -4.30 10.95 -2.12
CA TYR A 201 -5.15 10.27 -3.09
C TYR A 201 -5.62 11.20 -4.22
N LEU A 202 -6.16 12.38 -3.90
CA LEU A 202 -6.62 13.35 -4.89
C LEU A 202 -5.49 13.81 -5.83
N LEU A 203 -4.31 14.10 -5.29
CA LEU A 203 -3.11 14.42 -6.06
C LEU A 203 -2.73 13.27 -7.01
N ALA A 204 -2.73 12.03 -6.50
CA ALA A 204 -2.44 10.84 -7.29
C ALA A 204 -3.47 10.59 -8.42
N LYS A 205 -4.72 11.01 -8.23
CA LYS A 205 -5.78 10.99 -9.24
C LYS A 205 -5.76 12.19 -10.19
N ASN A 206 -4.69 12.99 -10.16
CA ASN A 206 -4.45 14.18 -10.97
C ASN A 206 -5.46 15.32 -10.72
N TYR A 207 -6.01 15.42 -9.51
CA TYR A 207 -6.71 16.64 -9.09
C TYR A 207 -5.70 17.70 -8.66
N GLN A 208 -5.99 18.95 -8.99
CA GLN A 208 -5.23 20.10 -8.53
C GLN A 208 -5.85 20.63 -7.24
N ILE A 209 -5.06 20.78 -6.19
CA ILE A 209 -5.51 21.41 -4.95
C ILE A 209 -5.61 22.92 -5.18
N THR A 210 -6.83 23.46 -5.15
CA THR A 210 -7.10 24.89 -5.38
C THR A 210 -7.29 25.67 -4.08
N PHE A 211 -7.61 24.98 -2.98
CA PHE A 211 -7.71 25.56 -1.64
C PHE A 211 -7.35 24.50 -0.60
N ASP A 212 -6.57 24.89 0.40
CA ASP A 212 -6.15 24.04 1.51
C ASP A 212 -5.74 24.89 2.71
N ASP A 213 -6.50 24.81 3.80
CA ASP A 213 -6.17 25.45 5.09
C ASP A 213 -6.03 24.43 6.23
N GLY A 214 -5.96 23.14 5.91
CA GLY A 214 -5.92 22.04 6.87
C GLY A 214 -7.27 21.63 7.46
N LEU A 215 -8.29 22.51 7.45
CA LEU A 215 -9.67 22.19 7.87
C LEU A 215 -10.61 22.01 6.68
N LYS A 216 -10.24 22.57 5.53
CA LYS A 216 -10.96 22.41 4.27
C LYS A 216 -9.98 22.27 3.12
N LEU A 217 -10.25 21.28 2.28
CA LEU A 217 -9.51 20.96 1.07
C LEU A 217 -10.47 21.02 -0.12
N ILE A 218 -10.13 21.80 -1.14
CA ILE A 218 -10.85 21.82 -2.42
C ILE A 218 -9.88 21.42 -3.52
N ALA A 219 -10.25 20.40 -4.28
CA ALA A 219 -9.47 19.88 -5.39
C ALA A 219 -10.32 19.83 -6.67
N THR A 220 -9.73 20.13 -7.83
CA THR A 220 -10.44 20.17 -9.11
C THR A 220 -9.74 19.32 -10.18
N LYS A 221 -10.51 18.74 -11.10
CA LYS A 221 -10.02 18.01 -12.29
C LYS A 221 -10.94 18.31 -13.48
N GLY A 222 -10.52 19.26 -14.32
CA GLY A 222 -11.40 19.82 -15.34
C GLY A 222 -12.56 20.58 -14.69
N GLU A 223 -13.79 20.24 -15.06
CA GLU A 223 -15.01 20.84 -14.49
C GLU A 223 -15.44 20.19 -13.17
N ASN A 224 -14.84 19.06 -12.79
CA ASN A 224 -15.16 18.33 -11.59
C ASN A 224 -14.46 18.91 -10.35
N GLN A 225 -15.11 18.83 -9.19
CA GLN A 225 -14.60 19.36 -7.93
C GLN A 225 -14.90 18.42 -6.77
N ILE A 226 -13.93 18.23 -5.87
CA ILE A 226 -14.10 17.58 -4.57
C ILE A 226 -13.80 18.61 -3.47
N SER A 227 -14.71 18.77 -2.52
CA SER A 227 -14.55 19.58 -1.31
C SER A 227 -14.66 18.67 -0.10
N ALA A 228 -13.59 18.59 0.69
CA ALA A 228 -13.52 17.85 1.94
C ALA A 228 -13.35 18.83 3.11
N GLU A 229 -14.09 18.60 4.19
CA GLU A 229 -14.03 19.37 5.44
C GLU A 229 -13.62 18.43 6.57
N PHE A 230 -12.73 18.91 7.44
CA PHE A 230 -12.09 18.15 8.50
C PHE A 230 -12.28 18.83 9.86
N ASP A 231 -12.26 18.02 10.92
CA ASP A 231 -12.13 18.55 12.28
C ASP A 231 -10.66 18.79 12.67
N ASN A 232 -10.44 19.34 13.86
CA ASN A 232 -9.09 19.62 14.39
C ASN A 232 -8.25 18.35 14.63
N SER A 233 -8.85 17.15 14.55
CA SER A 233 -8.15 15.86 14.61
C SER A 233 -7.92 15.28 13.21
N SER A 234 -8.04 16.10 12.16
CA SER A 234 -7.88 15.71 10.76
C SER A 234 -8.87 14.65 10.28
N ARG A 235 -10.02 14.50 10.96
CA ARG A 235 -11.06 13.55 10.56
C ARG A 235 -12.06 14.22 9.63
N LEU A 236 -12.36 13.57 8.51
CA LEU A 236 -13.40 14.01 7.57
C LEU A 236 -14.77 14.14 8.27
N ILE A 237 -15.37 15.32 8.18
CA ILE A 237 -16.71 15.65 8.70
C ILE A 237 -17.70 16.07 7.60
N GLY A 238 -17.19 16.44 6.42
CA GLY A 238 -18.01 16.80 5.27
C GLY A 238 -17.31 16.46 3.96
N LEU A 239 -18.06 15.94 2.99
CA LEU A 239 -17.58 15.64 1.64
C LEU A 239 -18.63 16.05 0.61
N LYS A 240 -18.19 16.76 -0.43
CA LYS A 240 -19.00 17.08 -1.62
C LYS A 240 -18.15 16.81 -2.86
N GLY A 241 -18.73 16.15 -3.85
CA GLY A 241 -18.10 15.75 -5.10
C GLY A 241 -19.00 14.83 -5.89
#